data_AF-A0A7R9K9U6-F1
#
_entry.id   AF-A0A7R9K9U6-F1
#
_cell.length_a   1.000
_cell.length_b   1.000
_cell.length_c   1.000
_cell.angle_alpha   90.00
_cell.angle_beta   90.00
_cell.angle_gamma   90.00
#
_symmetry.space_group_name_H-M   'P 1'
#
loop_
_entity.id
_entity.type
_entity.pdbx_description
1 polymer ?
#
loop_
_entity_poly.entity_id
_entity_poly.type
_entity_poly.pdbx_seq_one_letter_code
_entity_poly.pdbx_strand_id
1 'polypeptide(L)'
;LLVYEQVVIAALDCNRLEVADVCLKALIAEFPTSLRVRKLRALQLEAREKYDDAVELLDYIIKQDETNAAPRKRKVAILKAKGKISDAIKELTEYLKKY
;
A
#
# COMPACT_ATOMS: atom_id res chain seq x y z
N LEU A 1 -3.38 -16.27 -10.11
CA LEU A 1 -3.85 -15.03 -9.45
C LEU A 1 -3.08 -14.74 -8.17
N LEU A 2 -3.08 -15.64 -7.17
CA LEU A 2 -2.23 -15.50 -5.96
C LEU A 2 -0.73 -15.33 -6.31
N VAL A 3 -0.24 -16.09 -7.30
CA VAL A 3 1.15 -16.00 -7.79
C VAL A 3 1.48 -14.59 -8.29
N TYR A 4 0.56 -13.88 -8.96
CA TYR A 4 0.83 -12.51 -9.42
C TYR A 4 1.01 -11.55 -8.24
N GLU A 5 0.19 -11.67 -7.19
CA GLU A 5 0.32 -10.83 -6.01
C GLU A 5 1.66 -11.07 -5.28
N GLN A 6 2.07 -12.33 -5.17
CA GLN A 6 3.36 -12.71 -4.60
C GLN A 6 4.53 -12.17 -5.44
N VAL A 7 4.44 -12.29 -6.77
CA VAL A 7 5.46 -11.77 -7.69
C VAL A 7 5.53 -10.25 -7.63
N VAL A 8 4.40 -9.53 -7.51
CA VAL A 8 4.43 -8.06 -7.30
C VAL A 8 5.25 -7.71 -6.07
N ILE A 9 4.97 -8.33 -4.92
CA ILE A 9 5.68 -8.05 -3.67
C ILE A 9 7.17 -8.34 -3.83
N ALA A 10 7.53 -9.54 -4.30
CA ALA A 10 8.93 -9.92 -4.48
C ALA A 10 9.66 -9.03 -5.50
N ALA A 11 8.99 -8.63 -6.58
CA ALA A 11 9.55 -7.74 -7.58
C ALA A 11 9.80 -6.33 -7.00
N LEU A 12 8.90 -5.81 -6.17
CA LEU A 12 9.11 -4.53 -5.48
C LEU A 12 10.27 -4.61 -4.50
N ASP A 13 10.37 -5.68 -3.71
CA ASP A 13 11.49 -5.89 -2.77
C ASP A 13 12.85 -5.98 -3.49
N CYS A 14 12.87 -6.49 -4.71
CA CYS A 14 14.07 -6.56 -5.56
C CYS A 14 14.25 -5.36 -6.50
N ASN A 15 13.46 -4.28 -6.35
CA ASN A 15 13.44 -3.12 -7.24
C ASN A 15 13.28 -3.45 -8.74
N ARG A 16 12.58 -4.53 -9.07
CA ARG A 16 12.22 -4.96 -10.43
C ARG A 16 10.86 -4.39 -10.82
N LEU A 17 10.78 -3.06 -10.91
CA LEU A 17 9.51 -2.33 -11.12
C LEU A 17 8.75 -2.78 -12.38
N GLU A 18 9.46 -3.08 -13.48
CA GLU A 18 8.84 -3.58 -14.72
C GLU A 18 8.06 -4.90 -14.52
N VAL A 19 8.60 -5.81 -13.68
CA VAL A 19 7.94 -7.09 -13.40
C VAL A 19 6.71 -6.87 -12.52
N ALA A 20 6.82 -5.98 -11.54
CA ALA A 20 5.69 -5.59 -10.70
C ALA A 20 4.57 -4.97 -11.54
N ASP A 21 4.89 -4.13 -12.52
CA ASP A 21 3.93 -3.48 -13.42
C ASP A 21 3.14 -4.47 -14.26
N VAL A 22 3.82 -5.43 -14.88
CA VAL A 22 3.17 -6.48 -15.69
C VAL A 22 2.18 -7.26 -14.85
N CYS A 23 2.61 -7.72 -13.67
CA CYS A 23 1.77 -8.51 -12.77
C CYS A 23 0.60 -7.69 -12.22
N LEU A 24 0.84 -6.43 -11.84
CA LEU A 24 -0.19 -5.55 -11.31
C LEU A 24 -1.22 -5.16 -12.38
N LYS A 25 -0.81 -4.93 -13.62
CA LYS A 25 -1.72 -4.66 -14.75
C LYS A 25 -2.67 -5.83 -14.97
N ALA A 26 -2.17 -7.07 -14.93
CA ALA A 26 -3.00 -8.27 -15.02
C ALA A 26 -4.00 -8.35 -13.85
N LEU A 27 -3.56 -8.07 -12.62
CA LEU A 27 -4.43 -8.06 -11.44
C LEU A 27 -5.50 -6.98 -11.48
N ILE A 28 -5.19 -5.77 -11.97
CA ILE A 28 -6.14 -4.66 -12.09
C ILE A 28 -7.21 -4.98 -13.14
N ALA A 29 -6.83 -5.59 -14.25
CA ALA A 29 -7.76 -5.98 -15.30
C ALA A 29 -8.79 -7.00 -14.80
N GLU A 30 -8.34 -7.99 -14.01
CA GLU A 30 -9.20 -9.02 -13.44
C GLU A 30 -10.03 -8.52 -12.25
N PHE A 31 -9.45 -7.68 -11.39
CA PHE A 31 -10.03 -7.26 -10.12
C PHE A 31 -9.99 -5.74 -9.90
N PRO A 32 -10.71 -4.95 -10.72
CA PRO A 32 -10.62 -3.49 -10.73
C PRO A 32 -11.06 -2.82 -9.41
N THR A 33 -11.92 -3.49 -8.64
CA THR A 33 -12.46 -2.97 -7.37
C THR A 33 -11.78 -3.54 -6.12
N SER A 34 -10.84 -4.49 -6.28
CA SER A 34 -10.23 -5.18 -5.14
C SER A 34 -9.35 -4.26 -4.30
N LEU A 35 -9.69 -4.11 -3.01
CA LEU A 35 -8.88 -3.37 -2.04
C LEU A 35 -7.47 -3.95 -1.89
N ARG A 36 -7.33 -5.27 -2.03
CA ARG A 36 -6.04 -5.96 -2.00
C ARG A 36 -5.15 -5.58 -3.18
N VAL A 37 -5.72 -5.52 -4.40
CA VAL A 37 -4.99 -5.06 -5.60
C VAL A 37 -4.66 -3.58 -5.51
N ARG A 38 -5.57 -2.74 -4.97
CA ARG A 38 -5.27 -1.32 -4.70
C ARG A 38 -4.12 -1.14 -3.70
N LYS A 39 -4.02 -1.98 -2.68
CA LYS A 39 -2.88 -1.96 -1.75
C LYS A 39 -1.56 -2.25 -2.49
N LEU A 40 -1.54 -3.22 -3.39
CA LEU A 40 -0.34 -3.49 -4.22
C LEU A 40 0.04 -2.30 -5.10
N ARG A 41 -0.95 -1.57 -5.64
CA ARG A 41 -0.71 -0.30 -6.35
C ARG A 41 -0.13 0.79 -5.45
N ALA A 42 -0.58 0.88 -4.20
CA ALA A 42 0.01 1.81 -3.23
C ALA A 42 1.48 1.48 -2.94
N LEU A 43 1.84 0.20 -2.80
CA LEU A 43 3.23 -0.23 -2.64
C LEU A 43 4.09 0.10 -3.87
N GLN A 44 3.54 -0.04 -5.08
CA GLN A 44 4.22 0.34 -6.32
C GLN A 44 4.45 1.86 -6.42
N LEU A 45 3.48 2.68 -6.01
CA LEU A 45 3.63 4.13 -5.94
C LEU A 45 4.71 4.52 -4.95
N GLU A 46 4.73 3.91 -3.78
CA GLU A 46 5.76 4.11 -2.77
C GLU A 46 7.16 3.70 -3.26
N ALA A 47 7.29 2.56 -3.94
CA ALA A 47 8.56 2.13 -4.54
C ALA A 47 9.08 3.08 -5.63
N ARG A 48 8.20 3.92 -6.18
CA ARG A 48 8.50 5.00 -7.13
C ARG A 48 8.66 6.36 -6.47
N GLU A 49 8.74 6.40 -5.14
CA GLU A 49 8.85 7.63 -4.35
C GLU A 49 7.63 8.57 -4.50
N LYS A 50 6.53 8.09 -5.07
CA LYS A 50 5.25 8.80 -5.17
C LYS A 50 4.46 8.65 -3.88
N TYR A 51 5.05 9.14 -2.79
CA TYR A 51 4.53 8.88 -1.45
C TYR A 51 3.16 9.50 -1.20
N ASP A 52 2.89 10.68 -1.75
CA ASP A 52 1.62 11.36 -1.53
C ASP A 52 0.46 10.60 -2.22
N ASP A 53 0.64 10.20 -3.49
CA ASP A 53 -0.29 9.31 -4.21
C ASP A 53 -0.50 7.97 -3.46
N ALA A 54 0.58 7.40 -2.91
CA ALA A 54 0.50 6.16 -2.13
C ALA A 54 -0.34 6.35 -0.86
N VAL A 55 -0.14 7.45 -0.12
CA VAL A 55 -0.89 7.77 1.10
C VAL A 55 -2.37 8.02 0.78
N GLU A 56 -2.68 8.79 -0.26
CA GLU A 56 -4.06 9.02 -0.69
C GLU A 56 -4.79 7.72 -1.01
N LEU A 57 -4.13 6.79 -1.72
CA LEU A 57 -4.70 5.49 -2.03
C LEU A 57 -4.87 4.61 -0.78
N LEU A 58 -3.94 4.67 0.17
CA LEU A 58 -4.07 3.96 1.45
C LEU A 58 -5.23 4.53 2.27
N ASP A 59 -5.40 5.85 2.33
CA ASP A 59 -6.51 6.51 3.02
C ASP A 59 -7.86 6.14 2.40
N TYR A 60 -7.93 6.05 1.08
CA TYR A 60 -9.10 5.51 0.39
C TYR A 60 -9.41 4.07 0.84
N ILE A 61 -8.41 3.19 0.90
CA ILE A 61 -8.62 1.78 1.33
C ILE A 61 -9.09 1.74 2.79
N ILE A 62 -8.48 2.54 3.67
CA ILE A 62 -8.85 2.64 5.09
C ILE A 62 -10.30 3.09 5.26
N LYS A 63 -10.77 4.03 4.44
CA LYS A 63 -12.14 4.51 4.47
C LYS A 63 -13.15 3.45 4.00
N GLN A 64 -12.76 2.58 3.08
CA GLN A 64 -13.62 1.50 2.58
C GLN A 64 -13.68 0.31 3.55
N ASP A 65 -12.59 0.03 4.26
CA ASP A 65 -12.51 -1.04 5.24
C ASP A 65 -11.71 -0.57 6.46
N GLU A 66 -12.41 -0.01 7.44
CA GLU A 66 -11.78 0.53 8.65
C GLU A 66 -11.12 -0.56 9.52
N THR A 67 -11.55 -1.82 9.35
CA THR A 67 -11.06 -3.02 10.06
C THR A 67 -9.80 -3.61 9.43
N ASN A 68 -9.36 -3.06 8.29
CA ASN A 68 -8.11 -3.45 7.66
C ASN A 68 -6.91 -2.76 8.29
N ALA A 69 -6.18 -3.50 9.11
CA ALA A 69 -4.94 -3.02 9.73
C ALA A 69 -3.80 -2.77 8.72
N ALA A 70 -3.77 -3.48 7.60
CA ALA A 70 -2.58 -3.51 6.74
C ALA A 70 -2.27 -2.17 6.03
N PRO A 71 -3.26 -1.45 5.45
CA PRO A 71 -3.06 -0.12 4.90
C PRO A 71 -2.60 0.91 5.94
N ARG A 72 -3.17 0.86 7.16
CA ARG A 72 -2.78 1.75 8.27
C ARG A 72 -1.31 1.58 8.65
N LYS A 73 -0.87 0.32 8.84
CA LYS A 73 0.53 0.01 9.14
C LYS A 73 1.47 0.50 8.03
N ARG A 74 1.05 0.41 6.76
CA ARG A 74 1.87 0.89 5.65
C ARG A 74 1.94 2.42 5.59
N LYS A 75 0.83 3.12 5.83
CA LYS A 75 0.81 4.59 5.95
C LYS A 75 1.78 5.08 7.03
N VAL A 76 1.79 4.45 8.20
CA VAL A 76 2.75 4.74 9.28
C VAL A 76 4.20 4.55 8.82
N ALA A 77 4.50 3.48 8.08
CA ALA A 77 5.84 3.24 7.54
C ALA A 77 6.29 4.33 6.56
N ILE A 78 5.39 4.78 5.66
CA ILE A 78 5.66 5.89 4.72
C ILE A 78 5.91 7.19 5.48
N LEU A 79 5.07 7.53 6.47
CA LEU A 79 5.24 8.74 7.28
C LEU A 79 6.59 8.74 8.01
N LYS A 80 6.97 7.59 8.57
CA LYS A 80 8.29 7.41 9.18
C LYS A 80 9.43 7.60 8.17
N ALA A 81 9.33 7.02 6.98
CA ALA A 81 10.33 7.16 5.92
C ALA A 81 10.49 8.63 5.44
N LYS A 82 9.39 9.40 5.43
CA LYS A 82 9.40 10.84 5.11
C LYS A 82 9.89 11.73 6.28
N GLY A 83 10.28 11.16 7.42
CA GLY A 83 10.66 11.93 8.62
C GLY A 83 9.50 12.61 9.34
N LYS A 84 8.24 12.32 8.98
CA LYS A 84 7.03 12.85 9.63
C LYS A 84 6.70 12.06 10.89
N ILE A 85 7.62 12.05 11.85
CA ILE A 85 7.56 11.18 13.04
C ILE A 85 6.32 11.46 13.90
N SER A 86 5.96 12.72 14.12
CA SER A 86 4.78 13.10 14.89
C SER A 86 3.49 12.55 14.27
N ASP A 87 3.35 12.65 12.95
CA ASP A 87 2.19 12.12 12.22
C ASP A 87 2.15 10.60 12.29
N ALA A 88 3.31 9.93 12.16
CA ALA A 88 3.41 8.48 12.28
C ALA A 88 2.98 7.99 13.68
N ILE A 89 3.38 8.67 14.76
CA ILE A 89 2.97 8.35 16.13
C ILE A 89 1.47 8.54 16.30
N LYS A 90 0.91 9.64 15.77
CA LYS A 90 -0.53 9.92 15.84
C LYS A 90 -1.34 8.82 15.15
N GLU A 91 -1.00 8.48 13.91
CA GLU A 91 -1.66 7.42 13.13
C GLU A 91 -1.55 6.04 13.81
N LEU A 92 -0.39 5.72 14.38
CA LEU A 92 -0.20 4.47 15.13
C LEU A 92 -1.05 4.44 16.41
N THR A 93 -1.14 5.56 17.11
CA THR A 93 -1.96 5.69 18.33
C THR A 93 -3.44 5.58 18.02
N GLU A 94 -3.91 6.23 16.94
CA GLU A 94 -5.29 6.12 16.47
C GLU A 94 -5.61 4.68 16.04
N TYR A 95 -4.69 4.01 15.37
CA TYR A 95 -4.81 2.59 15.04
C TYR A 95 -4.98 1.75 16.31
N LEU A 96 -4.12 1.88 17.32
CA LEU A 96 -4.21 1.11 18.58
C LEU A 96 -5.44 1.44 19.45
N LYS A 97 -6.15 2.54 19.19
CA LYS A 97 -7.42 2.84 19.88
C LYS A 97 -8.62 2.17 19.21
N LYS A 98 -8.52 1.85 17.91
CA LYS A 98 -9.61 1.25 17.14
C LYS A 98 -9.66 -0.28 17.24
N TYR A 99 -8.62 -0.93 17.78
CA TYR A 99 -8.48 -2.38 17.94
C TYR A 99 -7.96 -2.69 19.33
#